data_AF-A0A484Y305-F1
#
_entry.id   AF-A0A484Y305-F1
#
_cell.length_a   1.000
_cell.length_b   1.000
_cell.length_c   1.000
_cell.angle_alpha   90.00
_cell.angle_beta   90.00
_cell.angle_gamma   90.00
#
_symmetry.space_group_name_H-M   'P 1'
#
loop_
_entity.id
_entity.type
_entity.pdbx_description
1 polymer ?
#
loop_
_entity_poly.entity_id
_entity_poly.type
_entity_poly.pdbx_seq_one_letter_code
_entity_poly.pdbx_strand_id
1 'polypeptide(L)'
;MALGAKNNQVTVTGSLKFDISVTPQLAAKAVTLRRQWAPHRPVWIATSTHEGEESVVIAAHQALLQQFPNLLLILVPRHPERFPDAINLVRQAGLSYITRSSGEVPSTSTQVVVGDTMGELMLLYGIADLAFVGGSLVERGGHNPLEAAAHAIPVLMGPHTFNFKDICARLEQASGLITVTDATTLAKEVSSLLTDADYRSFYGRHAVEVLYQNQGALQRLLQLLEPYLPPKTH
;
A
#
# COMPACT_ATOMS: atom_id res chain seq x y z
N MET A 1 -26.69 9.88 23.40
CA MET A 1 -27.06 8.46 23.40
C MET A 1 -25.85 7.66 23.84
N ALA A 2 -25.79 7.26 25.12
CA ALA A 2 -24.71 6.42 25.64
C ALA A 2 -25.22 4.96 25.61
N LEU A 3 -24.61 4.12 24.78
CA LEU A 3 -24.86 2.68 24.79
C LEU A 3 -24.37 2.14 26.15
N GLY A 4 -25.31 1.68 26.98
CA GLY A 4 -25.15 1.35 28.39
C GLY A 4 -24.32 0.10 28.72
N ALA A 5 -23.15 -0.07 28.12
CA ALA A 5 -22.19 -1.08 28.54
C ALA A 5 -21.46 -0.61 29.81
N LYS A 6 -21.40 -1.44 30.85
CA LYS A 6 -20.59 -1.15 32.05
C LYS A 6 -19.11 -1.16 31.66
N ASN A 7 -18.32 -0.15 32.04
CA ASN A 7 -16.90 -0.05 31.71
C ASN A 7 -16.09 -1.32 32.08
N ASN A 8 -16.49 -2.06 33.11
CA ASN A 8 -15.84 -3.31 33.53
C ASN A 8 -16.16 -4.52 32.65
N GLN A 9 -16.97 -4.36 31.58
CA GLN A 9 -17.35 -5.40 30.63
C GLN A 9 -16.86 -5.10 29.19
N VAL A 10 -16.15 -3.99 29.00
CA VAL A 10 -15.61 -3.58 27.70
C VAL A 10 -14.09 -3.66 27.75
N THR A 11 -13.51 -4.63 27.04
CA THR A 11 -12.06 -4.72 26.85
C THR A 11 -11.71 -4.27 25.44
N VAL A 12 -10.93 -3.20 25.31
CA VAL A 12 -10.40 -2.76 24.02
C VAL A 12 -9.19 -3.62 23.68
N THR A 13 -9.35 -4.58 22.77
CA THR A 13 -8.28 -5.51 22.36
C THR A 13 -7.30 -4.90 21.37
N GLY A 14 -7.61 -3.73 20.80
CA GLY A 14 -6.90 -3.13 19.67
C GLY A 14 -7.56 -3.49 18.34
N SER A 15 -6.93 -3.16 17.22
CA SER A 15 -7.49 -3.44 15.88
C SER A 15 -6.78 -4.62 15.23
N LEU A 16 -7.56 -5.59 14.74
CA LEU A 16 -7.05 -6.72 13.94
C LEU A 16 -6.32 -6.28 12.66
N LYS A 17 -6.52 -5.02 12.23
CA LYS A 17 -5.85 -4.42 11.06
C LYS A 17 -4.31 -4.41 11.23
N PHE A 18 -3.81 -4.47 12.46
CA PHE A 18 -2.36 -4.49 12.74
C PHE A 18 -1.74 -5.89 12.68
N ASP A 19 -2.51 -6.99 12.75
CA ASP A 19 -1.99 -8.36 12.77
C ASP A 19 -1.58 -8.90 11.37
N ILE A 20 -1.22 -8.00 10.46
CA ILE A 20 -0.69 -8.33 9.13
C ILE A 20 0.79 -8.72 9.27
N SER A 21 1.17 -9.85 8.68
CA SER A 21 2.56 -10.29 8.62
C SER A 21 2.91 -10.82 7.22
N VAL A 22 4.13 -10.52 6.78
CA VAL A 22 4.69 -11.06 5.55
C VAL A 22 5.23 -12.46 5.86
N THR A 23 4.59 -13.49 5.31
CA THR A 23 5.06 -14.87 5.52
C THR A 23 6.39 -15.11 4.81
N PRO A 24 7.27 -16.01 5.31
CA PRO A 24 8.53 -16.33 4.64
C PRO A 24 8.35 -16.78 3.19
N GLN A 25 7.26 -17.52 2.91
CA GLN A 25 6.91 -17.98 1.57
C GLN A 25 6.56 -16.80 0.65
N LEU A 26 5.80 -15.81 1.15
CA LEU A 26 5.47 -14.61 0.40
C LEU A 26 6.73 -13.77 0.12
N ALA A 27 7.59 -13.59 1.13
CA ALA A 27 8.86 -12.86 0.97
C ALA A 27 9.75 -13.50 -0.10
N ALA A 28 9.90 -14.83 -0.10
CA ALA A 28 10.67 -15.54 -1.12
C ALA A 28 10.10 -15.37 -2.53
N LYS A 29 8.76 -15.39 -2.67
CA LYS A 29 8.08 -15.10 -3.94
C LYS A 29 8.30 -13.66 -4.40
N ALA A 30 8.20 -12.68 -3.50
CA ALA A 30 8.47 -11.27 -3.80
C ALA A 30 9.90 -11.05 -4.27
N VAL A 31 10.91 -11.64 -3.61
CA VAL A 31 12.32 -11.55 -4.04
C VAL A 31 12.50 -12.13 -5.45
N THR A 32 11.86 -13.27 -5.73
CA THR A 32 11.92 -13.89 -7.06
C THR A 32 11.28 -13.00 -8.13
N LEU A 33 10.09 -12.46 -7.83
CA LEU A 33 9.37 -11.56 -8.73
C LEU A 33 10.12 -10.25 -8.97
N ARG A 34 10.70 -9.65 -7.92
CA ARG A 34 11.53 -8.44 -8.01
C ARG A 34 12.73 -8.64 -8.94
N ARG A 35 13.41 -9.79 -8.84
CA ARG A 35 14.54 -10.14 -9.72
C ARG A 35 14.11 -10.28 -11.19
N GLN A 36 12.91 -10.80 -11.44
CA GLN A 36 12.38 -10.96 -12.79
C GLN A 36 11.95 -9.63 -13.41
N TRP A 37 11.21 -8.81 -12.66
CA TRP A 37 10.57 -7.61 -13.18
C TRP A 37 11.50 -6.40 -13.20
N ALA A 38 12.31 -6.26 -12.16
CA ALA A 38 13.01 -5.02 -11.90
C ALA A 38 14.27 -5.25 -11.04
N PRO A 39 15.29 -5.95 -11.54
CA PRO A 39 16.50 -6.24 -10.76
C PRO A 39 17.32 -4.98 -10.41
N HIS A 40 17.28 -3.95 -11.27
CA HIS A 40 18.09 -2.74 -11.15
C HIS A 40 17.31 -1.44 -11.40
N ARG A 41 15.98 -1.51 -11.49
CA ARG A 41 15.14 -0.33 -11.77
C ARG A 41 14.21 -0.04 -10.59
N PRO A 42 13.98 1.25 -10.26
CA PRO A 42 13.07 1.60 -9.18
C PRO A 42 11.64 1.21 -9.53
N VAL A 43 10.88 0.77 -8.52
CA VAL A 43 9.48 0.39 -8.62
C VAL A 43 8.71 1.14 -7.56
N TRP A 44 7.61 1.76 -7.93
CA TRP A 44 6.64 2.28 -6.98
C TRP A 44 5.25 1.74 -7.32
N ILE A 45 4.42 1.63 -6.30
CA ILE A 45 3.09 1.04 -6.43
C ILE A 45 2.02 2.04 -5.96
N ALA A 46 0.95 2.18 -6.75
CA ALA A 46 -0.26 2.87 -6.36
C ALA A 46 -1.37 1.84 -6.19
N THR A 47 -1.86 1.68 -4.97
CA THR A 47 -2.77 0.58 -4.61
C THR A 47 -4.14 1.08 -4.24
N SER A 48 -5.14 0.25 -4.49
CA SER A 48 -6.54 0.53 -4.14
C SER A 48 -7.01 1.90 -4.65
N THR A 49 -6.57 2.30 -5.84
CA THR A 49 -6.97 3.59 -6.44
C THR A 49 -8.45 3.58 -6.81
N HIS A 50 -9.02 4.78 -6.79
CA HIS A 50 -10.39 5.05 -7.21
C HIS A 50 -10.42 6.06 -8.36
N GLU A 51 -11.60 6.17 -8.96
CA GLU A 51 -11.89 7.20 -9.96
C GLU A 51 -11.44 8.59 -9.52
N GLY A 52 -10.68 9.25 -10.40
CA GLY A 52 -10.04 10.53 -10.15
C GLY A 52 -8.58 10.40 -9.70
N GLU A 53 -8.22 9.35 -8.95
CA GLU A 53 -6.86 9.15 -8.45
C GLU A 53 -5.94 8.55 -9.52
N GLU A 54 -6.44 7.67 -10.38
CA GLU A 54 -5.61 7.06 -11.43
C GLU A 54 -4.97 8.13 -12.32
N SER A 55 -5.73 9.15 -12.73
CA SER A 55 -5.24 10.26 -13.54
C SER A 55 -4.15 11.06 -12.82
N VAL A 56 -4.29 11.27 -11.51
CA VAL A 56 -3.29 11.96 -10.68
C VAL A 56 -2.00 11.16 -10.59
N VAL A 57 -2.10 9.86 -10.33
CA VAL A 57 -0.96 8.94 -10.27
C VAL A 57 -0.24 8.85 -11.62
N ILE A 58 -0.98 8.76 -12.72
CA ILE A 58 -0.43 8.70 -14.08
C ILE A 58 0.29 10.01 -14.42
N ALA A 59 -0.30 11.17 -14.10
CA ALA A 59 0.34 12.47 -14.31
C ALA A 59 1.64 12.61 -13.50
N ALA A 60 1.62 12.19 -12.23
CA ALA A 60 2.83 12.15 -11.40
C ALA A 60 3.90 11.22 -12.00
N HIS A 61 3.50 10.05 -12.50
CA HIS A 61 4.41 9.10 -13.13
C HIS A 61 5.06 9.67 -14.40
N GLN A 62 4.29 10.33 -15.27
CA GLN A 62 4.82 10.98 -16.48
C GLN A 62 5.87 12.04 -16.16
N ALA A 63 5.65 12.84 -15.11
CA ALA A 63 6.63 13.82 -14.63
C ALA A 63 7.89 13.12 -14.09
N LEU A 64 7.72 12.05 -13.31
CA LEU A 64 8.84 11.29 -12.75
C LEU A 64 9.71 10.61 -13.82
N LEU A 65 9.11 10.15 -14.92
CA LEU A 65 9.83 9.51 -16.03
C LEU A 65 10.86 10.44 -16.70
N GLN A 66 10.71 11.76 -16.58
CA GLN A 66 11.72 12.72 -17.06
C GLN A 66 13.04 12.62 -16.28
N GLN A 67 12.96 12.31 -14.98
CA GLN A 67 14.12 12.18 -14.10
C GLN A 67 14.56 10.71 -13.94
N PHE A 68 13.61 9.78 -13.99
CA PHE A 68 13.82 8.34 -13.82
C PHE A 68 13.25 7.57 -15.02
N PRO A 69 13.94 7.54 -16.17
CA PRO A 69 13.41 6.91 -17.40
C PRO A 69 13.10 5.41 -17.25
N ASN A 70 13.78 4.75 -16.30
CA ASN A 70 13.58 3.34 -15.98
C ASN A 70 12.58 3.12 -14.83
N LEU A 71 11.84 4.12 -14.36
CA LEU A 71 10.87 3.93 -13.26
C LEU A 71 9.72 3.03 -13.71
N LEU A 72 9.34 2.05 -12.88
CA LEU A 72 8.15 1.22 -13.10
C LEU A 72 7.05 1.61 -12.12
N LEU A 73 5.87 1.94 -12.63
CA LEU A 73 4.65 2.07 -11.84
C LEU A 73 3.88 0.75 -11.84
N ILE A 74 3.49 0.27 -10.66
CA ILE A 74 2.45 -0.75 -10.53
C ILE A 74 1.15 -0.04 -10.12
N LEU A 75 0.14 -0.05 -10.97
CA LEU A 75 -1.15 0.60 -10.73
C LEU A 75 -2.21 -0.46 -10.43
N VAL A 76 -2.76 -0.46 -9.21
CA VAL A 76 -3.75 -1.47 -8.76
C VAL A 76 -5.06 -0.78 -8.39
N PRO A 77 -6.05 -0.73 -9.30
CA PRO A 77 -7.38 -0.21 -8.99
C PRO A 77 -8.07 -1.03 -7.90
N ARG A 78 -8.89 -0.37 -7.07
CA ARG A 78 -9.58 -1.04 -5.96
C ARG A 78 -10.57 -2.11 -6.43
N HIS A 79 -11.22 -1.85 -7.55
CA HIS A 79 -12.39 -2.57 -8.02
C HIS A 79 -12.14 -3.18 -9.40
N PRO A 80 -12.44 -4.48 -9.63
CA PRO A 80 -12.21 -5.12 -10.92
C PRO A 80 -12.89 -4.43 -12.10
N GLU A 81 -14.07 -3.86 -11.89
CA GLU A 81 -14.81 -3.10 -12.90
C GLU A 81 -14.04 -1.87 -13.41
N ARG A 82 -13.07 -1.37 -12.64
CA ARG A 82 -12.21 -0.23 -13.00
C ARG A 82 -10.98 -0.60 -13.81
N PHE A 83 -10.66 -1.90 -13.96
CA PHE A 83 -9.46 -2.31 -14.70
C PHE A 83 -9.44 -1.81 -16.14
N PRO A 84 -10.54 -1.91 -16.93
CA PRO A 84 -10.58 -1.37 -18.28
C PRO A 84 -10.36 0.14 -18.32
N ASP A 85 -10.93 0.87 -17.36
CA ASP A 85 -10.79 2.34 -17.27
C ASP A 85 -9.35 2.74 -16.96
N ALA A 86 -8.72 2.09 -16.00
CA ALA A 86 -7.32 2.34 -15.65
C ALA A 86 -6.39 2.06 -16.84
N ILE A 87 -6.61 0.94 -17.55
CA ILE A 87 -5.87 0.61 -18.78
C ILE A 87 -6.07 1.69 -19.84
N ASN A 88 -7.30 2.16 -20.03
CA ASN A 88 -7.60 3.22 -20.99
C ASN A 88 -6.89 4.53 -20.66
N LEU A 89 -6.84 4.92 -19.38
CA LEU A 89 -6.13 6.12 -18.94
C LEU A 89 -4.62 6.01 -19.20
N VAL A 90 -4.01 4.87 -18.87
CA VAL A 90 -2.58 4.62 -19.13
C VAL A 90 -2.27 4.68 -20.63
N ARG A 91 -3.14 4.07 -21.45
CA ARG A 91 -3.03 4.11 -22.92
C ARG A 91 -3.16 5.53 -23.47
N GLN A 92 -4.13 6.30 -22.99
CA GLN A 92 -4.34 7.71 -23.41
C GLN A 92 -3.16 8.61 -23.01
N ALA A 93 -2.51 8.31 -21.88
CA ALA A 93 -1.28 8.97 -21.46
C ALA A 93 -0.05 8.62 -22.30
N GLY A 94 -0.18 7.71 -23.28
CA GLY A 94 0.91 7.30 -24.18
C GLY A 94 1.99 6.47 -23.48
N LEU A 95 1.68 5.88 -22.33
CA LEU A 95 2.61 5.06 -21.56
C LEU A 95 2.59 3.62 -22.06
N SER A 96 3.76 2.99 -22.13
CA SER A 96 3.87 1.55 -22.39
C SER A 96 3.41 0.77 -21.16
N TYR A 97 2.56 -0.23 -21.37
CA TYR A 97 2.01 -1.00 -20.26
C TYR A 97 1.81 -2.47 -20.58
N ILE A 98 1.75 -3.27 -19.52
CA ILE A 98 1.22 -4.64 -19.53
C ILE A 98 0.19 -4.78 -18.41
N THR A 99 -0.58 -5.86 -18.43
CA THR A 99 -1.45 -6.23 -17.31
C THR A 99 -0.83 -7.37 -16.51
N ARG A 100 -1.13 -7.45 -15.22
CA ARG A 100 -0.65 -8.56 -14.36
C ARG A 100 -1.21 -9.90 -14.85
N SER A 101 -2.46 -9.90 -15.32
CA SER A 101 -3.16 -11.08 -15.85
C SER A 101 -2.56 -11.64 -17.13
N SER A 102 -1.81 -10.86 -17.92
CA SER A 102 -1.16 -11.37 -19.14
C SER A 102 -0.04 -12.37 -18.84
N GLY A 103 0.48 -12.36 -17.61
CA GLY A 103 1.60 -13.21 -17.20
C GLY A 103 2.95 -12.81 -17.80
N GLU A 104 2.99 -11.71 -18.54
CA GLU A 104 4.22 -11.20 -19.14
C GLU A 104 5.16 -10.61 -18.09
N VAL A 105 6.45 -10.70 -18.37
CA VAL A 105 7.48 -10.03 -17.57
C VAL A 105 7.68 -8.62 -18.16
N PRO A 106 7.58 -7.54 -17.36
CA PRO A 106 7.86 -6.19 -17.81
C PRO A 106 9.24 -6.11 -18.48
N SER A 107 9.28 -5.55 -19.68
CA SER A 107 10.55 -5.25 -20.34
C SER A 107 11.15 -3.96 -19.75
N THR A 108 12.35 -3.58 -20.19
CA THR A 108 12.94 -2.28 -19.86
C THR A 108 12.11 -1.11 -20.40
N SER A 109 11.35 -1.32 -21.48
CA SER A 109 10.49 -0.29 -22.05
C SER A 109 9.12 -0.20 -21.38
N THR A 110 8.68 -1.20 -20.60
CA THR A 110 7.41 -1.15 -19.85
C THR A 110 7.47 -0.08 -18.76
N GLN A 111 6.55 0.88 -18.79
CA GLN A 111 6.46 1.96 -17.81
C GLN A 111 5.42 1.68 -16.72
N VAL A 112 4.32 1.02 -17.09
CA VAL A 112 3.22 0.71 -16.16
C VAL A 112 2.87 -0.78 -16.19
N VAL A 113 2.66 -1.38 -15.02
CA VAL A 113 1.97 -2.66 -14.88
C VAL A 113 0.63 -2.41 -14.20
N VAL A 114 -0.46 -2.75 -14.88
CA VAL A 114 -1.79 -2.69 -14.26
C VAL A 114 -2.04 -3.98 -13.50
N GLY A 115 -2.17 -3.89 -12.17
CA GLY A 115 -2.53 -5.00 -11.30
C GLY A 115 -4.02 -5.32 -11.40
N ASP A 116 -4.39 -6.11 -12.40
CA ASP A 116 -5.76 -6.52 -12.71
C ASP A 116 -6.11 -7.92 -12.17
N THR A 117 -5.46 -8.32 -11.08
CA THR A 117 -5.66 -9.60 -10.40
C THR A 117 -6.03 -9.40 -8.93
N MET A 118 -6.84 -10.32 -8.40
CA MET A 118 -7.28 -10.29 -7.01
C MET A 118 -6.32 -11.08 -6.10
N GLY A 119 -6.09 -10.59 -4.88
CA GLY A 119 -5.35 -11.32 -3.85
C GLY A 119 -3.82 -11.30 -3.99
N GLU A 120 -3.25 -10.60 -4.98
CA GLU A 120 -1.80 -10.49 -5.17
C GLU A 120 -1.18 -9.23 -4.53
N LEU A 121 -1.97 -8.40 -3.86
CA LEU A 121 -1.53 -7.08 -3.40
C LEU A 121 -0.31 -7.13 -2.47
N MET A 122 -0.31 -8.05 -1.50
CA MET A 122 0.82 -8.28 -0.60
C MET A 122 2.08 -8.76 -1.34
N LEU A 123 1.93 -9.50 -2.44
CA LEU A 123 3.08 -9.88 -3.28
C LEU A 123 3.63 -8.65 -4.02
N LEU A 124 2.75 -7.81 -4.55
CA LEU A 124 3.12 -6.61 -5.31
C LEU A 124 3.77 -5.53 -4.43
N TYR A 125 3.34 -5.38 -3.17
CA TYR A 125 4.05 -4.53 -2.22
C TYR A 125 5.49 -5.00 -2.01
N GLY A 126 5.73 -6.31 -1.95
CA GLY A 126 7.05 -6.88 -1.73
C GLY A 126 8.06 -6.64 -2.86
N ILE A 127 7.64 -6.13 -4.02
CA ILE A 127 8.54 -5.74 -5.11
C ILE A 127 8.68 -4.23 -5.27
N ALA A 128 7.90 -3.44 -4.54
CA ALA A 128 7.93 -1.98 -4.61
C ALA A 128 8.95 -1.39 -3.64
N ASP A 129 9.50 -0.23 -3.98
CA ASP A 129 10.41 0.54 -3.12
C ASP A 129 9.63 1.55 -2.24
N LEU A 130 8.42 1.93 -2.66
CA LEU A 130 7.51 2.84 -1.97
C LEU A 130 6.07 2.65 -2.49
N ALA A 131 5.09 3.04 -1.68
CA ALA A 131 3.68 2.84 -1.98
C ALA A 131 2.83 4.10 -1.79
N PHE A 132 1.98 4.41 -2.76
CA PHE A 132 0.82 5.28 -2.60
C PHE A 132 -0.42 4.42 -2.34
N VAL A 133 -1.17 4.72 -1.28
CA VAL A 133 -2.41 4.02 -0.92
C VAL A 133 -3.60 4.92 -1.21
N GLY A 134 -4.39 4.52 -2.20
CA GLY A 134 -5.53 5.26 -2.72
C GLY A 134 -6.77 5.27 -1.81
N GLY A 135 -7.88 5.73 -2.39
CA GLY A 135 -9.08 6.15 -1.69
C GLY A 135 -8.88 7.38 -0.82
N SER A 136 -7.74 8.06 -0.98
CA SER A 136 -7.19 9.03 -0.03
C SER A 136 -6.99 10.41 -0.64
N LEU A 137 -6.81 10.52 -1.96
CA LEU A 137 -6.85 11.80 -2.70
C LEU A 137 -8.27 12.22 -3.06
N VAL A 138 -9.22 11.32 -2.93
CA VAL A 138 -10.67 11.56 -3.07
C VAL A 138 -11.36 11.34 -1.73
N GLU A 139 -12.54 11.93 -1.53
CA GLU A 139 -13.34 11.84 -0.30
C GLU A 139 -13.98 10.45 -0.07
N ARG A 140 -13.17 9.39 -0.12
CA ARG A 140 -13.57 7.99 0.10
C ARG A 140 -13.11 7.44 1.45
N GLY A 141 -12.15 8.11 2.10
CA GLY A 141 -11.73 7.83 3.48
C GLY A 141 -10.49 6.95 3.64
N GLY A 142 -9.80 6.66 2.55
CA GLY A 142 -8.54 5.93 2.51
C GLY A 142 -8.71 4.41 2.57
N HIS A 143 -7.69 3.71 2.10
CA HIS A 143 -7.52 2.26 2.32
C HIS A 143 -6.45 1.97 3.36
N ASN A 144 -6.22 0.69 3.63
CA ASN A 144 -5.34 0.25 4.70
C ASN A 144 -3.85 0.52 4.40
N PRO A 145 -3.18 1.44 5.11
CA PRO A 145 -1.74 1.69 4.91
C PRO A 145 -0.85 0.58 5.50
N LEU A 146 -1.40 -0.28 6.37
CA LEU A 146 -0.61 -1.24 7.15
C LEU A 146 -0.05 -2.38 6.30
N GLU A 147 -0.65 -2.67 5.14
CA GLU A 147 -0.11 -3.65 4.19
C GLU A 147 1.24 -3.18 3.65
N ALA A 148 1.34 -1.93 3.19
CA ALA A 148 2.61 -1.34 2.77
C ALA A 148 3.61 -1.25 3.94
N ALA A 149 3.14 -0.82 5.11
CA ALA A 149 3.97 -0.75 6.31
C ALA A 149 4.57 -2.12 6.70
N ALA A 150 3.82 -3.22 6.52
CA ALA A 150 4.31 -4.57 6.80
C ALA A 150 5.51 -4.99 5.93
N HIS A 151 5.68 -4.35 4.78
CA HIS A 151 6.83 -4.53 3.89
C HIS A 151 7.99 -3.56 4.19
N ALA A 152 7.87 -2.73 5.24
CA ALA A 152 8.85 -1.72 5.63
C ALA A 152 9.22 -0.75 4.49
N ILE A 153 8.23 -0.40 3.66
CA ILE A 153 8.37 0.60 2.60
C ILE A 153 7.62 1.88 2.97
N PRO A 154 8.07 3.07 2.50
CA PRO A 154 7.36 4.31 2.72
C PRO A 154 5.92 4.26 2.21
N VAL A 155 5.02 4.87 2.99
CA VAL A 155 3.61 4.98 2.67
C VAL A 155 3.27 6.43 2.36
N LEU A 156 2.66 6.67 1.22
CA LEU A 156 2.08 7.94 0.81
C LEU A 156 0.56 7.83 0.75
N MET A 157 -0.15 8.83 1.25
CA MET A 157 -1.62 8.90 1.16
C MET A 157 -2.08 10.33 0.91
N GLY A 158 -3.28 10.48 0.36
CA GLY A 158 -3.98 11.75 0.31
C GLY A 158 -4.58 12.18 1.65
N PRO A 159 -5.16 13.39 1.74
CA PRO A 159 -5.66 13.95 3.00
C PRO A 159 -6.93 13.27 3.54
N HIS A 160 -7.64 12.51 2.71
CA HIS A 160 -8.93 11.90 3.07
C HIS A 160 -8.76 10.50 3.66
N THR A 161 -8.33 10.41 4.91
CA THR A 161 -8.00 9.14 5.60
C THR A 161 -8.98 8.73 6.71
N PHE A 162 -10.21 9.27 6.71
CA PHE A 162 -11.13 9.14 7.84
C PHE A 162 -11.53 7.70 8.22
N ASN A 163 -11.48 6.72 7.31
CA ASN A 163 -11.73 5.30 7.64
C ASN A 163 -10.58 4.64 8.42
N PHE A 164 -9.39 5.25 8.36
CA PHE A 164 -8.14 4.78 8.96
C PHE A 164 -7.52 5.87 9.84
N LYS A 165 -8.31 6.85 10.31
CA LYS A 165 -7.84 8.05 11.01
C LYS A 165 -6.86 7.75 12.15
N ASP A 166 -7.19 6.81 13.03
CA ASP A 166 -6.34 6.45 14.16
C ASP A 166 -5.01 5.81 13.73
N ILE A 167 -5.04 5.03 12.64
CA ILE A 167 -3.85 4.38 12.07
C ILE A 167 -2.98 5.44 11.39
N CYS A 168 -3.56 6.27 10.54
CA CYS A 168 -2.87 7.34 9.84
C CYS A 168 -2.26 8.35 10.81
N ALA A 169 -2.99 8.76 11.86
CA ALA A 169 -2.46 9.66 12.88
C ALA A 169 -1.23 9.09 13.60
N ARG A 170 -1.21 7.79 13.91
CA ARG A 170 -0.04 7.11 14.50
C ARG A 170 1.13 7.05 13.53
N LEU A 171 0.87 6.74 12.26
CA LEU A 171 1.90 6.73 11.23
C LEU A 171 2.47 8.13 11.00
N GLU A 172 1.65 9.17 10.93
CA GLU A 172 2.11 10.56 10.80
C GLU A 172 2.96 10.99 12.00
N GLN A 173 2.51 10.71 13.23
CA GLN A 173 3.27 11.01 14.45
C GLN A 173 4.64 10.32 14.49
N ALA A 174 4.73 9.12 13.94
CA ALA A 174 5.97 8.36 13.87
C ALA A 174 6.82 8.70 12.63
N SER A 175 6.41 9.61 11.75
CA SER A 175 7.06 9.80 10.44
C SER A 175 7.09 8.53 9.57
N GLY A 176 6.02 7.72 9.65
CA GLY A 176 5.77 6.53 8.83
C GLY A 176 4.73 6.74 7.72
N LEU A 177 4.13 7.94 7.61
CA LEU A 177 3.21 8.32 6.54
C LEU A 177 3.58 9.69 5.97
N ILE A 178 3.53 9.82 4.65
CA ILE A 178 3.69 11.08 3.92
C ILE A 178 2.35 11.46 3.30
N THR A 179 1.88 12.67 3.59
CA THR A 179 0.60 13.18 3.06
C THR A 179 0.85 14.02 1.81
N VAL A 180 0.16 13.67 0.72
CA VAL A 180 0.23 14.34 -0.60
C VAL A 180 -1.16 14.83 -1.00
N THR A 181 -1.27 15.85 -1.86
CA THR A 181 -2.58 16.46 -2.18
C THR A 181 -2.93 16.38 -3.66
N ASP A 182 -1.96 16.16 -4.53
CA ASP A 182 -2.10 16.28 -5.98
C ASP A 182 -0.92 15.59 -6.70
N ALA A 183 -0.93 15.64 -8.04
CA ALA A 183 0.10 15.01 -8.87
C ALA A 183 1.49 15.63 -8.63
N THR A 184 1.56 16.92 -8.34
CA THR A 184 2.82 17.65 -8.17
C THR A 184 3.49 17.28 -6.85
N THR A 185 2.75 17.31 -5.75
CA THR A 185 3.20 16.87 -4.42
C THR A 185 3.54 15.38 -4.43
N LEU A 186 2.72 14.54 -5.08
CA LEU A 186 3.01 13.12 -5.25
C LEU A 186 4.32 12.90 -6.00
N ALA A 187 4.52 13.53 -7.16
CA ALA A 187 5.76 13.39 -7.93
C ALA A 187 6.99 13.87 -7.15
N LYS A 188 6.87 14.97 -6.40
CA LYS A 188 7.96 15.50 -5.57
C LYS A 188 8.38 14.52 -4.47
N GLU A 189 7.42 14.01 -3.71
CA GLU A 189 7.73 13.10 -2.59
C GLU A 189 8.24 11.75 -3.08
N VAL A 190 7.67 11.20 -4.17
CA VAL A 190 8.19 10.01 -4.82
C VAL A 190 9.62 10.24 -5.33
N SER A 191 9.90 11.37 -5.99
CA SER A 191 11.26 11.69 -6.45
C SER A 191 12.26 11.76 -5.29
N SER A 192 11.85 12.39 -4.17
CA SER A 192 12.68 12.51 -2.96
C SER A 192 13.01 11.12 -2.38
N LEU A 193 12.01 10.25 -2.24
CA LEU A 193 12.18 8.87 -1.78
C LEU A 193 12.99 8.01 -2.75
N LEU A 194 12.94 8.27 -4.05
CA LEU A 194 13.75 7.53 -5.03
C LEU A 194 15.22 7.96 -5.00
N THR A 195 15.47 9.25 -4.78
CA THR A 195 16.82 9.86 -4.78
C THR A 195 17.57 9.61 -3.47
N ASP A 196 16.86 9.66 -2.34
CA ASP A 196 17.45 9.52 -1.01
C ASP A 196 17.08 8.17 -0.37
N ALA A 197 18.06 7.27 -0.32
CA ALA A 197 17.90 5.93 0.24
C ALA A 197 17.77 5.93 1.78
N ASP A 198 18.37 6.92 2.46
CA ASP A 198 18.27 7.05 3.91
C ASP A 198 16.89 7.57 4.29
N TYR A 199 16.38 8.57 3.55
CA TYR A 199 15.02 9.07 3.69
C TYR A 199 13.98 7.97 3.44
N ARG A 200 14.15 7.18 2.38
CA ARG A 200 13.31 6.01 2.09
C ARG A 200 13.35 4.98 3.22
N SER A 201 14.54 4.64 3.69
CA SER A 201 14.71 3.66 4.76
C SER A 201 14.16 4.15 6.10
N PHE A 202 14.26 5.45 6.36
CA PHE A 202 13.72 6.11 7.55
C PHE A 202 12.19 5.95 7.59
N TYR A 203 11.48 6.38 6.55
CA TYR A 203 10.02 6.28 6.51
C TYR A 203 9.53 4.82 6.54
N GLY A 204 10.19 3.93 5.78
CA GLY A 204 9.84 2.52 5.77
C GLY A 204 9.98 1.84 7.13
N ARG A 205 11.06 2.16 7.87
CA ARG A 205 11.28 1.64 9.23
C ARG A 205 10.24 2.16 10.22
N HIS A 206 9.95 3.46 10.20
CA HIS A 206 8.96 4.03 11.12
C HIS A 206 7.55 3.51 10.82
N ALA A 207 7.22 3.26 9.55
CA ALA A 207 5.95 2.64 9.18
C ALA A 207 5.80 1.23 9.80
N VAL A 208 6.83 0.37 9.67
CA VAL A 208 6.78 -0.99 10.23
C VAL A 208 6.85 -1.00 11.76
N GLU A 209 7.55 -0.05 12.39
CA GLU A 209 7.56 0.08 13.84
C GLU A 209 6.17 0.37 14.42
N VAL A 210 5.40 1.25 13.77
CA VAL A 210 3.99 1.49 14.16
C VAL A 210 3.17 0.21 14.03
N LEU A 211 3.38 -0.59 12.98
CA LEU A 211 2.72 -1.88 12.84
C LEU A 211 3.04 -2.79 14.03
N TYR A 212 4.32 -3.01 14.33
CA TYR A 212 4.76 -3.90 15.41
C TYR A 212 4.30 -3.45 16.80
N GLN A 213 4.33 -2.14 17.09
CA GLN A 213 3.89 -1.61 18.38
C GLN A 213 2.39 -1.78 18.63
N ASN A 214 1.59 -1.91 17.57
CA ASN A 214 0.14 -2.01 17.66
C ASN A 214 -0.39 -3.42 17.34
N GLN A 215 0.50 -4.38 17.09
CA GLN A 215 0.20 -5.81 16.92
C GLN A 215 -0.28 -6.49 18.22
N GLY A 216 -0.79 -7.71 18.07
CA GLY A 216 -1.25 -8.54 19.18
C GLY A 216 -2.71 -8.30 19.56
N ALA A 217 -3.47 -7.56 18.75
CA ALA A 217 -4.90 -7.37 18.98
C ALA A 217 -5.66 -8.68 18.80
N LEU A 218 -5.30 -9.47 17.80
CA LEU A 218 -5.81 -10.82 17.58
C LEU A 218 -5.49 -11.74 18.75
N GLN A 219 -4.26 -11.70 19.26
CA GLN A 219 -3.85 -12.57 20.37
C GLN A 219 -4.58 -12.20 21.66
N ARG A 220 -4.73 -10.91 21.96
CA ARG A 220 -5.55 -10.42 23.09
C ARG A 220 -7.02 -10.80 22.93
N LEU A 221 -7.58 -10.73 21.73
CA LEU A 221 -8.95 -11.17 21.44
C LEU A 221 -9.11 -12.68 21.63
N LEU A 222 -8.17 -13.48 21.10
CA LEU A 222 -8.18 -14.94 21.27
C LEU A 222 -8.08 -15.33 22.74
N GLN A 223 -7.24 -14.67 23.54
CA GLN A 223 -7.16 -14.89 24.99
C GLN A 223 -8.48 -14.57 25.71
N LEU A 224 -9.21 -13.52 25.30
CA LEU A 224 -10.51 -13.20 25.87
C LEU A 224 -11.62 -14.19 25.44
N LEU A 225 -11.51 -14.75 24.25
CA LEU A 225 -12.45 -15.74 23.72
C LEU A 225 -12.13 -17.16 24.18
N GLU A 226 -10.90 -17.43 24.61
CA GLU A 226 -10.42 -18.74 25.06
C GLU A 226 -11.34 -19.43 26.10
N PRO A 227 -11.91 -18.73 27.10
CA PRO A 227 -12.86 -19.33 28.05
C PRO A 227 -14.22 -19.72 27.44
N TYR A 228 -14.55 -19.21 26.25
CA TYR A 228 -15.84 -19.40 25.57
C TYR A 228 -15.73 -20.32 24.34
N LEU A 229 -14.51 -20.69 23.95
CA LEU A 229 -14.28 -21.61 22.85
C LEU A 229 -14.43 -23.07 23.33
N PRO A 230 -14.99 -23.98 22.50
CA PRO A 230 -15.03 -25.39 22.83
C PRO A 230 -13.60 -25.92 23.04
N PRO A 231 -13.39 -26.88 23.96
CA PRO A 231 -12.08 -27.46 24.21
C PRO A 231 -11.52 -28.04 22.91
N LYS A 232 -10.21 -27.82 22.66
CA LYS A 232 -9.53 -28.37 21.48
C LYS A 232 -9.64 -29.90 21.52
N THR A 233 -10.47 -30.47 20.66
CA THR A 233 -10.49 -31.90 20.40
C THR A 233 -9.22 -32.25 19.61
N HIS A 234 -8.35 -33.05 20.22
CA HIS A 234 -7.15 -33.59 19.58
C HIS A 234 -7.49 -34.62 18.49
#